data_AF-A0A3D3Y0E0-F1
#
_entry.id   AF-A0A3D3Y0E0-F1
#
_cell.length_a   1.000
_cell.length_b   1.000
_cell.length_c   1.000
_cell.angle_alpha   90.00
_cell.angle_beta   90.00
_cell.angle_gamma   90.00
#
_symmetry.space_group_name_H-M   'P 1'
#
loop_
_entity.id
_entity.type
_entity.pdbx_description
1 polymer ?
#
loop_
_entity_poly.entity_id
_entity_poly.type
_entity_poly.pdbx_seq_one_letter_code
_entity_poly.pdbx_strand_id
1 'polypeptide(L)' 'TVPVFSPNHEVNEVVWGSLDRMLDRSLCDTETRHIGSNSTRFNGYRLTGGHFVWGLTYRALQTFFKVLDPSYVAPDD' A
#
# COMPACT_ATOMS: atom_id res chain seq x y z
N THR A 1 22.99 15.50 -4.86
CA THR A 1 22.33 15.11 -6.12
C THR A 1 21.56 13.83 -5.88
N VAL A 2 20.29 13.76 -6.29
CA VAL A 2 19.52 12.50 -6.21
C VAL A 2 20.13 11.52 -7.22
N PRO A 3 20.46 10.28 -6.84
CA PRO A 3 21.02 9.31 -7.78
C PRO A 3 20.04 9.05 -8.94
N VAL A 4 20.57 8.92 -10.15
CA VAL A 4 19.78 8.55 -11.33
C VAL A 4 19.36 7.09 -11.17
N PHE A 5 18.07 6.87 -10.92
CA PHE A 5 17.50 5.53 -10.85
C PHE A 5 17.04 5.10 -12.24
N SER A 6 17.67 4.07 -12.79
CA SER A 6 17.24 3.40 -14.03
C SER A 6 16.75 2.00 -13.67
N PRO A 7 15.43 1.76 -13.59
CA PRO A 7 14.91 0.43 -13.32
C PRO A 7 15.35 -0.57 -14.40
N ASN A 8 15.44 -1.84 -14.01
CA ASN A 8 15.62 -2.93 -14.96
C ASN A 8 14.26 -3.26 -15.64
N HIS A 9 14.26 -4.27 -16.51
CA HIS A 9 13.07 -4.68 -17.27
C HIS A 9 11.94 -5.32 -16.42
N GLU A 10 12.21 -5.67 -15.16
CA GLU A 10 11.20 -6.26 -14.26
C GLU A 10 10.32 -5.19 -13.59
N VAL A 11 10.78 -3.94 -13.58
CA VAL A 11 10.10 -2.81 -12.95
C VAL A 11 9.46 -1.95 -14.02
N ASN A 12 8.12 -1.94 -14.07
CA ASN A 12 7.37 -1.13 -15.02
C ASN A 12 7.35 0.36 -14.64
N GLU A 13 7.19 0.69 -13.35
CA GLU A 13 7.04 2.05 -12.86
C GLU A 13 7.49 2.17 -11.40
N VAL A 14 7.93 3.38 -10.99
CA VAL A 14 8.16 3.76 -9.59
C VAL A 14 7.09 4.75 -9.16
N VAL A 15 6.28 4.35 -8.18
CA VAL A 15 5.20 5.17 -7.64
C VAL A 15 5.57 5.63 -6.24
N TRP A 16 5.60 6.94 -6.03
CA TRP A 16 5.85 7.53 -4.71
C TRP A 16 4.53 7.70 -3.94
N GLY A 17 4.52 7.26 -2.68
CA GLY A 17 3.39 7.43 -1.77
C GLY A 17 3.80 8.15 -0.49
N SER A 18 2.90 8.96 0.07
CA SER A 18 3.12 9.69 1.32
C SER A 18 2.88 8.77 2.51
N LEU A 19 3.92 8.55 3.33
CA LEU A 19 3.87 7.69 4.51
C LEU A 19 2.99 8.27 5.61
N ASP A 20 3.04 9.58 5.82
CA ASP A 20 2.19 10.31 6.76
C ASP A 20 0.70 10.11 6.45
N ARG A 21 0.32 10.15 5.17
CA ARG A 21 -1.05 9.91 4.74
C ARG A 21 -1.49 8.43 4.73
N MET A 22 -0.54 7.51 4.65
CA MET A 22 -0.82 6.09 4.88
C MET A 22 -1.02 5.80 6.38
N LEU A 23 -0.22 6.46 7.22
CA LEU A 23 -0.27 6.34 8.68
C LEU A 23 -1.54 6.96 9.26
N ASP A 24 -1.91 8.17 8.83
CA ASP A 24 -3.15 8.86 9.24
C ASP A 24 -4.43 8.26 8.62
N ARG A 25 -4.25 7.23 7.78
CA ARG A 25 -5.30 6.45 7.10
C ARG A 25 -6.08 7.20 6.03
N SER A 26 -5.67 8.42 5.64
CA SER A 26 -6.34 9.19 4.59
C SER A 26 -6.22 8.58 3.19
N LEU A 27 -5.30 7.63 2.99
CA LEU A 27 -5.18 6.84 1.75
C LEU A 27 -5.79 5.43 1.85
N CYS A 28 -6.35 5.04 2.99
CA CYS A 28 -6.97 3.73 3.13
C CYS A 28 -8.16 3.61 2.17
N ASP A 29 -8.18 2.52 1.41
CA ASP A 29 -9.23 2.22 0.44
C ASP A 29 -9.44 0.70 0.38
N THR A 30 -10.47 0.29 -0.35
CA THR A 30 -10.72 -1.12 -0.64
C THR A 30 -10.90 -1.38 -2.11
N GLU A 31 -10.44 -2.54 -2.57
CA GLU A 31 -10.65 -2.97 -3.94
C GLU A 31 -11.32 -4.33 -3.97
N THR A 32 -12.38 -4.44 -4.77
CA THR A 32 -13.07 -5.71 -4.99
C THR A 32 -12.48 -6.38 -6.22
N ARG A 33 -12.01 -7.61 -6.07
CA ARG A 33 -11.50 -8.43 -7.18
C ARG A 33 -12.22 -9.76 -7.23
N HIS A 34 -12.47 -10.24 -8.44
CA HIS A 34 -13.01 -11.56 -8.69
C HIS A 34 -11.87 -12.59 -8.69
N ILE A 35 -11.92 -13.52 -7.73
CA ILE A 35 -10.98 -14.65 -7.63
C ILE A 35 -11.80 -15.93 -7.79
N GLY A 36 -11.68 -16.54 -8.97
CA GLY A 36 -12.57 -17.64 -9.37
C GLY A 36 -14.03 -17.16 -9.45
N SER A 37 -14.94 -17.88 -8.78
CA SER A 37 -16.35 -17.52 -8.69
C SER A 37 -16.66 -16.50 -7.59
N ASN A 38 -15.69 -16.19 -6.71
CA ASN A 38 -15.91 -15.37 -5.53
C ASN A 38 -15.47 -13.94 -5.78
N SER A 39 -16.27 -12.99 -5.28
CA SER A 39 -15.88 -11.59 -5.19
C SER A 39 -15.26 -11.35 -3.82
N THR A 40 -13.98 -11.00 -3.77
CA THR A 40 -13.26 -10.73 -2.51
C THR A 40 -12.91 -9.25 -2.45
N ARG A 41 -13.22 -8.62 -1.30
CA ARG A 41 -12.86 -7.24 -1.01
C ARG A 41 -11.53 -7.23 -0.26
N PHE A 42 -10.57 -6.47 -0.76
CA PHE A 42 -9.24 -6.31 -0.20
C PHE A 42 -9.07 -4.93 0.41
N ASN A 43 -8.45 -4.86 1.58
CA ASN A 43 -7.98 -3.61 2.17
C ASN A 43 -6.63 -3.22 1.56
N GLY A 44 -6.41 -1.92 1.42
CA GLY A 44 -5.15 -1.40 0.87
C GLY A 44 -5.05 0.12 0.92
N TYR A 45 -4.07 0.63 0.18
CA TYR A 45 -3.89 2.06 -0.05
C TYR A 45 -4.07 2.39 -1.52
N ARG A 46 -4.87 3.42 -1.81
CA ARG A 46 -4.99 3.98 -3.16
C ARG A 46 -4.00 5.12 -3.32
N LEU A 47 -3.03 4.96 -4.21
CA LEU A 47 -2.05 5.99 -4.55
C LEU A 47 -2.51 6.80 -5.76
N THR A 48 -1.75 7.85 -6.08
CA THR A 48 -1.89 8.59 -7.33
C THR A 48 -1.82 7.64 -8.54
N GLY A 49 -2.45 8.00 -9.66
CA GLY A 49 -2.49 7.13 -10.84
C GLY A 49 -3.37 5.87 -10.70
N GLY A 50 -4.07 5.70 -9.56
CA GLY A 50 -4.99 4.59 -9.34
C GLY A 50 -4.32 3.30 -8.83
N HIS A 51 -3.00 3.33 -8.58
CA HIS A 51 -2.28 2.17 -8.05
C HIS A 51 -2.83 1.77 -6.68
N PHE A 52 -3.05 0.47 -6.49
CA PHE A 52 -3.58 -0.09 -5.27
C PHE A 52 -2.53 -0.98 -4.60
N VAL A 53 -2.10 -0.59 -3.40
CA VAL A 53 -1.14 -1.36 -2.59
C VAL A 53 -1.90 -2.22 -1.59
N TRP A 54 -1.79 -3.54 -1.73
CA TRP A 54 -2.57 -4.51 -0.96
C TRP A 54 -1.73 -5.77 -0.65
N GLY A 55 -2.32 -6.73 0.06
CA GLY A 55 -1.69 -8.01 0.35
C GLY A 55 -0.47 -7.90 1.26
N LEU A 56 0.62 -8.61 0.94
CA LEU A 56 1.78 -8.68 1.82
C LEU A 56 2.46 -7.33 2.02
N THR A 57 2.55 -6.50 0.97
CA THR A 57 3.12 -5.15 1.07
C THR A 57 2.29 -4.27 1.99
N TYR A 58 0.97 -4.34 1.91
CA TYR A 58 0.08 -3.62 2.82
C TYR A 58 0.29 -4.04 4.27
N ARG A 59 0.38 -5.34 4.56
CA ARG A 59 0.66 -5.88 5.90
C ARG A 59 2.04 -5.47 6.42
N ALA A 60 3.06 -5.46 5.56
CA ALA A 60 4.39 -4.99 5.93
C ALA A 60 4.38 -3.51 6.35
N LEU A 61 3.62 -2.67 5.64
CA LEU A 61 3.41 -1.27 6.03
C LEU A 61 2.68 -1.15 7.38
N GLN A 62 1.67 -1.99 7.65
CA GLN A 62 0.99 -2.00 8.95
C GLN A 62 1.99 -2.29 10.09
N THR A 63 2.87 -3.29 9.91
CA THR A 63 3.92 -3.61 10.88
C THR A 63 4.91 -2.47 11.03
N PHE A 64 5.30 -1.82 9.95
CA PHE A 64 6.19 -0.66 9.99
C PHE A 64 5.57 0.50 10.79
N PHE A 65 4.27 0.78 10.59
CA PHE A 65 3.58 1.84 11.33
C PHE A 65 3.47 1.56 12.83
N LYS A 66 3.31 0.29 13.25
CA LYS A 66 3.39 -0.09 14.66
C LYS A 66 4.75 0.21 15.31
N VAL A 67 5.83 0.19 14.53
CA VAL A 67 7.17 0.55 15.01
C VAL A 67 7.34 2.07 15.12
N LEU A 68 6.77 2.83 14.18
CA LEU A 68 6.85 4.29 14.18
C LEU A 68 5.96 4.94 15.24
N ASP A 69 4.77 4.39 15.45
CA ASP A 69 3.78 4.88 16.41
C ASP A 69 3.23 3.68 17.19
N PRO A 70 3.66 3.47 18.46
CA PRO A 70 3.16 2.39 19.30
C PRO A 70 1.66 2.46 19.59
N SER A 71 1.02 3.62 19.41
CA SER A 71 -0.43 3.78 19.55
C SER A 71 -1.20 3.40 18.28
N TYR A 72 -0.51 3.13 17.18
CA TYR A 72 -1.10 2.73 15.92
C TYR A 72 -1.84 1.40 16.02
N VAL A 73 -3.13 1.42 15.67
CA VAL A 73 -3.96 0.22 15.56
C VAL A 73 -4.12 -0.14 14.08
N ALA A 74 -3.45 -1.23 13.69
CA ALA A 74 -3.64 -1.81 12.37
C ALA A 74 -5.09 -2.33 12.23
N PRO A 75 -5.70 -2.22 11.05
CA PRO A 75 -7.02 -2.80 10.81
C PRO A 75 -6.94 -4.33 10.86
N ASP A 76 -8.04 -4.96 11.28
CA ASP A 76 -8.20 -6.40 11.22
C ASP A 76 -8.26 -6.87 9.75
N ASP A 77 -7.59 -7.99 9.45
CA ASP A 77 -7.57 -8.64 8.13
C ASP A 77 -8.85 -9.45 7.87
#